data_AF-A0A7H8UG28-F1
#
_entry.id   AF-A0A7H8UG28-F1
#
_cell.length_a   1.000
_cell.length_b   1.000
_cell.length_c   1.000
_cell.angle_alpha   90.00
_cell.angle_beta   90.00
_cell.angle_gamma   90.00
#
_symmetry.space_group_name_H-M   'P 1'
#
loop_
_entity.id
_entity.type
_entity.pdbx_description
1 polymer ?
#
loop_
_entity_poly.entity_id
_entity_poly.type
_entity_poly.pdbx_seq_one_letter_code
_entity_poly.pdbx_strand_id
1 'polypeptide(L)'
;MTTFYTVVSWLVILGYWLLIAGVTLRILMKRRAVPSAMAWLLIIYILPLVGIIAYLSFGELHLGKRRAERARAMWPSTAKWLADLKACKHIFAEENSSVAASLFKLCERRQGIGGVKGNQLQLMTTSDDVMQALIRDIQLARHNIEMVFYIWQPGGMADQVAESLMAAARRGIHCRLMLDSAGSVAFFRSPWAGMMRNAGIEVVEALKVNLFRVFLRRMDLRQHRKMVLIDNYIAYTGSMNMVDPRFFKQDSGVGQWIDLMARMEGPVATSMGIVYSCDWEIETGKRILPPPPDGNIMPFEEASGHTIHTIASGPGFPEDLIHQALLTAAYSAREYLIMTTPYFVPSDDLLHAICTAAQRGVDVSIILPRKNDSLLVGWASRAFFSELLAAGVKIYQFEGGLLHTKSVLVDGELSLVGTVNLDMRSLWLNFEITLVIDDVGFGGDLAAVQDDYISRSRLLDARLWAKRPLWQRIAERLFYFFSPLL
;
A
#
# COMPACT_ATOMS: atom_id res chain seq x y z
N MET A 1 9.85 -46.22 -40.02
CA MET A 1 8.71 -45.60 -39.31
C MET A 1 8.81 -45.82 -37.80
N THR A 2 8.78 -47.06 -37.31
CA THR A 2 8.85 -47.41 -35.88
C THR A 2 10.05 -46.82 -35.14
N THR A 3 11.26 -46.90 -35.70
CA THR A 3 12.48 -46.34 -35.10
C THR A 3 12.45 -44.82 -34.97
N PHE A 4 11.81 -44.13 -35.91
CA PHE A 4 11.64 -42.68 -35.85
C PHE A 4 10.69 -42.29 -34.71
N TYR A 5 9.55 -43.00 -34.58
CA TYR A 5 8.60 -42.76 -33.50
C TYR A 5 9.19 -43.05 -32.12
N THR A 6 9.99 -44.10 -31.96
CA THR A 6 10.67 -44.38 -30.68
C THR A 6 11.71 -43.33 -30.34
N VAL A 7 12.52 -42.89 -31.29
CA VAL A 7 13.51 -41.81 -31.06
C VAL A 7 12.80 -40.52 -30.68
N VAL A 8 11.75 -40.12 -31.41
CA VAL A 8 10.96 -38.92 -31.07
C VAL A 8 10.32 -39.04 -29.69
N SER A 9 9.79 -40.20 -29.32
CA SER A 9 9.19 -40.42 -27.99
C SER A 9 10.21 -40.28 -26.86
N TRP A 10 11.41 -40.85 -27.01
CA TRP A 10 12.49 -40.69 -26.03
C TRP A 10 12.97 -39.25 -25.92
N LEU A 11 13.06 -38.53 -27.05
CA LEU A 11 13.42 -37.10 -27.04
C LEU A 11 12.37 -36.25 -26.32
N VAL A 12 11.08 -36.55 -26.49
CA VAL A 12 10.00 -35.86 -25.77
C VAL A 12 10.06 -36.13 -24.27
N ILE A 13 10.27 -37.37 -23.85
CA ILE A 13 10.42 -37.74 -22.43
C ILE A 13 11.66 -37.06 -21.82
N LEU A 14 12.79 -37.08 -22.52
CA LEU A 14 14.02 -36.42 -22.08
C LEU A 14 13.80 -34.90 -21.94
N GLY A 15 13.20 -34.27 -22.95
CA GLY A 15 12.88 -32.84 -22.94
C GLY A 15 11.95 -32.45 -21.79
N TYR A 16 10.95 -33.29 -21.50
CA TYR A 16 10.04 -33.11 -20.37
C TYR A 16 10.78 -33.09 -19.02
N TRP A 17 11.67 -34.05 -18.76
CA TRP A 17 12.44 -34.11 -17.53
C TRP A 17 13.49 -33.00 -17.42
N LEU A 18 14.15 -32.63 -18.53
CA LEU A 18 15.07 -31.50 -18.57
C LEU A 18 14.36 -30.18 -18.27
N LEU A 19 13.12 -30.01 -18.75
CA LEU A 19 12.32 -28.83 -18.44
C LEU A 19 12.00 -28.75 -16.94
N ILE A 20 11.53 -29.86 -16.33
CA ILE A 20 11.27 -29.91 -14.88
C ILE A 20 12.54 -29.61 -14.09
N ALA A 21 13.65 -30.30 -14.40
CA ALA A 21 14.92 -30.09 -13.72
C ALA A 21 15.43 -28.65 -13.85
N GLY A 22 15.30 -28.05 -15.04
CA GLY A 22 15.68 -26.66 -15.29
C GLY A 22 14.84 -25.67 -14.49
N VAL A 23 13.52 -25.88 -14.39
CA VAL A 23 12.63 -25.01 -13.59
C VAL A 23 12.85 -25.22 -12.09
N THR A 24 13.05 -26.45 -11.63
CA THR A 24 13.43 -26.75 -10.24
C THR A 24 14.73 -26.05 -9.87
N LEU A 25 15.78 -26.20 -10.68
CA LEU A 25 17.06 -25.53 -10.43
C LEU A 25 16.87 -24.01 -10.40
N ARG A 26 16.06 -23.46 -11.32
CA ARG A 26 15.73 -22.03 -11.33
C ARG A 26 15.00 -21.57 -10.06
N ILE A 27 14.09 -22.39 -9.51
CA ILE A 27 13.42 -22.10 -8.22
C ILE A 27 14.45 -22.11 -7.08
N LEU A 28 15.32 -23.12 -7.04
CA LEU A 28 16.33 -23.27 -5.99
C LEU A 28 17.42 -22.19 -6.05
N MET A 29 17.80 -21.75 -7.25
CA MET A 29 18.76 -20.67 -7.44
C MET A 29 18.20 -19.29 -7.06
N LYS A 30 16.86 -19.12 -7.06
CA LYS A 30 16.24 -17.88 -6.60
C LYS A 30 16.07 -17.92 -5.09
N ARG A 31 16.68 -16.95 -4.41
CA ARG A 31 16.52 -16.74 -2.96
C ARG A 31 15.07 -16.35 -2.66
N ARG A 32 14.27 -17.31 -2.19
CA ARG A 32 12.87 -17.12 -1.74
C ARG A 32 12.68 -17.73 -0.37
N ALA A 33 11.60 -17.33 0.30
CA ALA A 33 11.11 -18.05 1.47
C ALA A 33 10.90 -19.53 1.13
N VAL A 34 11.47 -20.41 1.94
CA VAL A 34 11.42 -21.87 1.76
C VAL A 34 9.99 -22.38 1.53
N PRO A 35 8.95 -21.91 2.28
CA PRO A 35 7.58 -22.34 2.05
C PRO A 35 7.06 -22.03 0.63
N SER A 36 7.39 -20.86 0.09
CA SER A 36 6.98 -20.47 -1.27
C SER A 36 7.67 -21.33 -2.33
N ALA A 37 8.98 -21.58 -2.17
CA ALA A 37 9.72 -22.46 -3.07
C ALA A 37 9.15 -23.90 -3.02
N MET A 38 8.89 -24.43 -1.83
CA MET A 38 8.29 -25.75 -1.63
C MET A 38 6.90 -25.86 -2.27
N ALA A 39 6.04 -24.85 -2.11
CA ALA A 39 4.72 -24.84 -2.73
C ALA A 39 4.79 -24.91 -4.26
N TRP A 40 5.70 -24.14 -4.88
CA TRP A 40 5.90 -24.19 -6.33
C TRP A 40 6.46 -25.53 -6.80
N LEU A 41 7.45 -26.09 -6.10
CA LEU A 41 7.97 -27.41 -6.42
C LEU A 41 6.88 -28.49 -6.29
N LEU A 42 6.04 -28.43 -5.26
CA LEU A 42 4.95 -29.36 -5.07
C LEU A 42 3.94 -29.29 -6.24
N ILE A 43 3.52 -28.09 -6.65
CA ILE A 43 2.62 -27.91 -7.80
C ILE A 43 3.29 -28.44 -9.08
N ILE A 44 4.57 -28.16 -9.29
CA ILE A 44 5.34 -28.65 -10.45
C ILE A 44 5.55 -30.18 -10.38
N TYR A 45 5.55 -30.82 -9.23
CA TYR A 45 5.69 -32.27 -9.16
C TYR A 45 4.35 -33.01 -9.28
N ILE A 46 3.25 -32.40 -8.83
CA ILE A 46 1.91 -32.99 -8.95
C ILE A 46 1.33 -32.74 -10.35
N LEU A 47 1.49 -31.53 -10.90
CA LEU A 47 0.98 -31.14 -12.22
C LEU A 47 2.08 -30.45 -13.03
N PRO A 48 3.05 -31.17 -13.62
CA PRO A 48 4.30 -30.55 -14.05
C PRO A 48 4.18 -29.47 -15.13
N LEU A 49 3.44 -29.74 -16.20
CA LEU A 49 3.24 -28.74 -17.26
C LEU A 49 2.43 -27.53 -16.75
N VAL A 50 1.34 -27.78 -16.01
CA VAL A 50 0.48 -26.72 -15.46
C VAL A 50 1.25 -25.89 -14.42
N GLY A 51 2.00 -26.55 -13.56
CA GLY A 51 2.83 -25.95 -12.52
C GLY A 51 3.98 -25.14 -13.07
N ILE A 52 4.63 -25.60 -14.15
CA ILE A 52 5.66 -24.82 -14.84
C ILE A 52 5.05 -23.58 -15.47
N ILE A 53 3.92 -23.71 -16.17
CA ILE A 53 3.21 -22.56 -16.76
C ILE A 53 2.82 -21.58 -15.64
N ALA A 54 2.20 -22.06 -14.56
CA ALA A 54 1.81 -21.25 -13.43
C ALA A 54 3.02 -20.60 -12.73
N TYR A 55 4.14 -21.30 -12.56
CA TYR A 55 5.36 -20.74 -11.96
C TYR A 55 5.97 -19.65 -12.84
N LEU A 56 6.01 -19.86 -14.16
CA LEU A 56 6.53 -18.85 -15.07
C LEU A 56 5.60 -17.63 -15.16
N SER A 57 4.29 -17.81 -15.02
CA SER A 57 3.31 -16.72 -15.03
C SER A 57 3.20 -15.95 -13.71
N PHE A 58 3.22 -16.64 -12.56
CA PHE A 58 2.93 -16.07 -11.23
C PHE A 58 4.07 -16.26 -10.22
N GLY A 59 4.96 -17.21 -10.46
CA GLY A 59 6.04 -17.52 -9.55
C GLY A 59 7.02 -16.36 -9.46
N GLU A 60 7.45 -15.72 -10.55
CA GLU A 60 8.55 -14.74 -10.53
C GLU A 60 8.10 -13.28 -10.62
N LEU A 61 8.68 -12.39 -9.81
CA LEU A 61 8.44 -10.94 -9.87
C LEU A 61 9.02 -10.39 -11.16
N HIS A 62 8.15 -10.14 -12.15
CA HIS A 62 8.53 -9.52 -13.41
C HIS A 62 7.80 -8.20 -13.57
N LEU A 63 8.47 -7.09 -13.26
CA LEU A 63 8.01 -5.73 -13.58
C LEU A 63 7.88 -5.47 -15.10
N GLY A 64 8.24 -6.43 -15.94
CA GLY A 64 8.39 -6.26 -17.38
C GLY A 64 9.66 -5.49 -17.69
N LYS A 65 10.45 -5.98 -18.66
CA LYS A 65 11.80 -5.45 -18.97
C LYS A 65 11.84 -3.92 -19.10
N ARG A 66 10.86 -3.31 -19.78
CA ARG A 66 10.76 -1.86 -19.96
C ARG A 66 10.64 -1.06 -18.66
N ARG A 67 9.83 -1.51 -17.68
CA ARG A 67 9.69 -0.79 -16.40
C ARG A 67 10.95 -0.91 -15.56
N ALA A 68 11.57 -2.09 -15.56
CA ALA A 68 12.85 -2.31 -14.87
C ALA A 68 13.99 -1.47 -15.48
N GLU A 69 14.02 -1.33 -16.82
CA GLU A 69 14.96 -0.44 -17.51
C GLU A 69 14.73 1.03 -17.14
N ARG A 70 13.48 1.49 -17.16
CA ARG A 70 13.12 2.86 -16.75
C ARG A 70 13.49 3.14 -15.29
N ALA A 71 13.16 2.23 -14.37
CA ALA A 71 13.53 2.35 -12.97
C ALA A 71 15.05 2.48 -12.76
N ARG A 72 15.86 1.75 -13.55
CA ARG A 72 17.33 1.90 -13.51
C ARG A 72 17.80 3.22 -14.13
N ALA A 73 17.19 3.68 -15.21
CA ALA A 73 17.53 4.94 -15.87
C ALA A 73 17.16 6.18 -15.05
N MET A 74 16.19 6.06 -14.13
CA MET A 74 15.79 7.11 -13.19
C MET A 74 16.86 7.45 -12.15
N TRP A 75 17.59 6.43 -11.69
CA TRP A 75 18.45 6.53 -10.50
C TRP A 75 19.42 7.71 -10.50
N PRO A 76 20.18 8.01 -11.58
CA PRO A 76 21.13 9.13 -11.55
C PRO A 76 20.48 10.49 -11.28
N SER A 77 19.27 10.71 -11.80
CA SER A 77 18.55 11.98 -11.65
C SER A 77 17.85 12.07 -10.31
N THR A 78 17.28 10.97 -9.82
CA THR A 78 16.75 10.88 -8.45
C THR A 78 17.86 11.08 -7.41
N ALA A 79 19.05 10.50 -7.63
CA ALA A 79 20.19 10.67 -6.74
C ALA A 79 20.68 12.12 -6.70
N LYS A 80 20.72 12.80 -7.86
CA LYS A 80 21.02 14.25 -7.91
C LYS A 80 19.96 15.06 -7.16
N TRP A 81 18.69 14.84 -7.46
CA TRP A 81 17.58 15.52 -6.77
C TRP A 81 17.64 15.31 -5.26
N LEU A 82 17.96 14.10 -4.80
CA LEU A 82 18.11 13.78 -3.39
C LEU A 82 19.30 14.54 -2.77
N ALA A 83 20.41 14.68 -3.49
CA ALA A 83 21.55 15.47 -3.03
C ALA A 83 21.20 16.97 -2.94
N ASP A 84 20.47 17.51 -3.91
CA ASP A 84 20.01 18.89 -3.91
C ASP A 84 19.04 19.13 -2.74
N LEU A 85 18.11 18.20 -2.49
CA LEU A 85 17.18 18.28 -1.37
C LEU A 85 17.89 18.23 -0.01
N LYS A 86 18.93 17.39 0.13
CA LYS A 86 19.77 17.35 1.34
C LYS A 86 20.47 18.67 1.65
N ALA A 87 20.71 19.51 0.65
CA ALA A 87 21.29 20.83 0.86
C ALA A 87 20.31 21.75 1.61
N CYS A 88 19.00 21.50 1.52
CA CYS A 88 17.94 22.23 2.22
C CYS A 88 17.84 21.81 3.70
N LYS A 89 18.92 21.92 4.48
CA LYS A 89 18.99 21.42 5.88
C LYS A 89 17.85 21.90 6.78
N HIS A 90 17.32 23.09 6.54
CA HIS A 90 16.25 23.70 7.34
C HIS A 90 14.94 22.89 7.35
N ILE A 91 14.68 22.05 6.35
CA ILE A 91 13.45 21.24 6.30
C ILE A 91 13.58 19.91 7.05
N PHE A 92 14.77 19.50 7.49
CA PHE A 92 14.96 18.22 8.15
C PHE A 92 14.95 18.37 9.67
N ALA A 93 14.34 17.40 10.34
CA ALA A 93 14.41 17.30 11.79
C ALA A 93 15.79 16.80 12.24
N GLU A 94 16.23 17.29 13.40
CA GLU A 94 17.49 16.87 14.02
C GLU A 94 17.25 15.84 15.14
N GLU A 95 16.08 15.89 15.77
CA GLU A 95 15.68 15.05 16.88
C GLU A 95 14.29 14.47 16.64
N ASN A 96 14.06 13.28 17.19
CA ASN A 96 12.79 12.57 17.18
C ASN A 96 12.51 12.03 18.58
N SER A 97 11.25 11.73 18.87
CA SER A 97 10.86 11.11 20.13
C SER A 97 11.59 9.79 20.35
N SER A 98 11.67 9.36 21.61
CA SER A 98 12.39 8.13 21.97
C SER A 98 11.77 6.87 21.37
N VAL A 99 10.48 6.92 21.01
CA VAL A 99 9.74 5.84 20.33
C VAL A 99 10.01 5.88 18.81
N ALA A 100 10.10 7.07 18.22
CA ALA A 100 10.31 7.26 16.79
C ALA A 100 11.77 7.15 16.32
N ALA A 101 12.75 7.49 17.17
CA ALA A 101 14.15 7.67 16.80
C ALA A 101 14.77 6.50 16.01
N SER A 102 14.52 5.25 16.44
CA SER A 102 15.04 4.06 15.75
C SER A 102 14.44 3.89 14.35
N LEU A 103 13.15 4.19 14.20
CA LEU A 103 12.45 4.08 12.93
C LEU A 103 12.88 5.19 11.96
N PHE A 104 12.93 6.45 12.40
CA PHE A 104 13.40 7.55 11.55
C PHE A 104 14.84 7.33 11.09
N LYS A 105 15.72 6.83 11.97
CA LYS A 105 17.10 6.47 11.61
C LYS A 105 17.15 5.33 10.59
N LEU A 106 16.29 4.31 10.71
CA LEU A 106 16.18 3.24 9.71
C LEU A 106 15.75 3.81 8.35
N CYS A 107 14.70 4.63 8.33
CA CYS A 107 14.17 5.23 7.11
C CYS A 107 15.20 6.14 6.44
N GLU A 108 15.90 6.99 7.21
CA GLU A 108 16.96 7.86 6.73
C GLU A 108 18.11 7.06 6.11
N ARG A 109 18.59 6.01 6.79
CA ARG A 109 19.74 5.23 6.32
C ARG A 109 19.41 4.41 5.07
N ARG A 110 18.17 3.93 4.93
CA ARG A 110 17.76 3.10 3.79
C ARG A 110 17.33 3.90 2.57
N GLN A 111 16.62 5.01 2.75
CA GLN A 111 16.17 5.86 1.63
C GLN A 111 17.15 6.97 1.30
N GLY A 112 17.99 7.34 2.26
CA GLY A 112 18.92 8.44 2.14
C GLY A 112 18.27 9.81 2.30
N ILE A 113 17.06 9.97 2.85
CA ILE A 113 16.45 11.27 3.14
C ILE A 113 16.03 11.30 4.62
N GLY A 114 16.23 12.41 5.34
CA GLY A 114 15.78 12.54 6.73
C GLY A 114 14.27 12.81 6.83
N GLY A 115 13.73 12.70 8.05
CA GLY A 115 12.37 13.16 8.33
C GLY A 115 12.25 14.68 8.13
N VAL A 116 11.15 15.12 7.53
CA VAL A 116 10.88 16.53 7.24
C VAL A 116 10.03 17.19 8.34
N LYS A 117 10.33 18.45 8.64
CA LYS A 117 9.60 19.35 9.54
C LYS A 117 9.04 20.55 8.76
N GLY A 118 8.32 21.43 9.45
CA GLY A 118 7.76 22.64 8.87
C GLY A 118 6.52 22.39 8.02
N ASN A 119 5.74 21.37 8.38
CA ASN A 119 4.49 21.04 7.71
C ASN A 119 3.30 21.52 8.54
N GLN A 120 2.14 21.61 7.94
CA GLN A 120 0.85 21.60 8.64
C GLN A 120 0.19 20.26 8.35
N LEU A 121 -0.39 19.62 9.36
CA LEU A 121 -1.10 18.35 9.22
C LEU A 121 -2.54 18.49 9.67
N GLN A 122 -3.41 17.81 8.95
CA GLN A 122 -4.79 17.63 9.32
C GLN A 122 -5.20 16.18 9.06
N LEU A 123 -5.60 15.47 10.12
CA LEU A 123 -6.23 14.17 9.99
C LEU A 123 -7.70 14.35 9.60
N MET A 124 -8.09 13.75 8.49
CA MET A 124 -9.45 13.79 7.96
C MET A 124 -10.08 12.40 8.09
N THR A 125 -11.23 12.33 8.74
CA THR A 125 -11.82 11.08 9.24
C THR A 125 -13.08 10.65 8.50
N THR A 126 -13.62 11.52 7.64
CA THR A 126 -14.82 11.23 6.83
C THR A 126 -14.55 11.45 5.35
N SER A 127 -15.15 10.62 4.50
CA SER A 127 -15.02 10.75 3.06
C SER A 127 -15.60 12.06 2.53
N ASP A 128 -16.70 12.54 3.10
CA ASP A 128 -17.33 13.79 2.68
C ASP A 128 -16.39 14.98 2.95
N ASP A 129 -15.76 15.05 4.13
CA ASP A 129 -14.82 16.14 4.45
C ASP A 129 -13.60 16.11 3.54
N VAL A 130 -13.00 14.93 3.31
CA VAL A 130 -11.85 14.74 2.40
C VAL A 130 -12.19 15.24 1.00
N MET A 131 -13.33 14.80 0.46
CA MET A 131 -13.73 15.13 -0.90
C MET A 131 -14.05 16.62 -1.05
N GLN A 132 -14.69 17.23 -0.05
CA GLN A 132 -14.95 18.67 -0.05
C GLN A 132 -13.65 19.48 0.03
N ALA A 133 -12.72 19.11 0.90
CA ALA A 133 -11.43 19.79 1.00
C ALA A 133 -10.62 19.65 -0.29
N LEU A 134 -10.58 18.45 -0.86
CA LEU A 134 -9.92 18.19 -2.13
C LEU A 134 -10.53 19.02 -3.27
N ILE A 135 -11.86 19.09 -3.37
CA ILE A 135 -12.55 19.94 -4.36
C ILE A 135 -12.14 21.39 -4.20
N ARG A 136 -12.11 21.92 -2.96
CA ARG A 136 -11.68 23.30 -2.69
C ARG A 136 -10.23 23.53 -3.12
N ASP A 137 -9.31 22.64 -2.76
CA ASP A 137 -7.90 22.79 -3.13
C ASP A 137 -7.70 22.71 -4.65
N ILE A 138 -8.42 21.83 -5.36
CA ILE A 138 -8.42 21.76 -6.83
C ILE A 138 -8.96 23.06 -7.46
N GLN A 139 -9.96 23.68 -6.86
CA GLN A 139 -10.50 24.96 -7.33
C GLN A 139 -9.51 26.12 -7.13
N LEU A 140 -8.72 26.08 -6.06
CA LEU A 140 -7.72 27.09 -5.72
C LEU A 140 -6.35 26.89 -6.40
N ALA A 141 -6.09 25.69 -6.93
CA ALA A 141 -4.83 25.31 -7.58
C ALA A 141 -4.40 26.29 -8.68
N ARG A 142 -3.07 26.56 -8.73
CA ARG A 142 -2.46 27.59 -9.58
C ARG A 142 -1.45 27.07 -10.61
N HIS A 143 -0.85 25.90 -10.38
CA HIS A 143 0.26 25.39 -11.18
C HIS A 143 0.01 23.96 -11.67
N ASN A 144 -0.20 23.02 -10.74
CA ASN A 144 -0.32 21.60 -11.06
C ASN A 144 -1.19 20.82 -10.09
N ILE A 145 -1.71 19.71 -10.59
CA ILE A 145 -2.43 18.71 -9.82
C ILE A 145 -1.98 17.33 -10.31
N GLU A 146 -1.37 16.55 -9.42
CA GLU A 146 -0.99 15.17 -9.65
C GLU A 146 -1.77 14.24 -8.74
N MET A 147 -2.44 13.24 -9.32
CA MET A 147 -3.25 12.27 -8.58
C MET A 147 -2.87 10.85 -8.96
N VAL A 148 -2.75 9.96 -7.96
CA VAL A 148 -2.65 8.52 -8.16
C VAL A 148 -3.58 7.78 -7.22
N PHE A 149 -4.38 6.85 -7.77
CA PHE A 149 -5.29 6.02 -6.99
C PHE A 149 -5.34 4.58 -7.52
N TYR A 150 -5.56 3.63 -6.60
CA TYR A 150 -5.88 2.26 -6.94
C TYR A 150 -7.28 2.16 -7.57
N ILE A 151 -8.30 2.70 -6.89
CA ILE A 151 -9.68 2.71 -7.35
C ILE A 151 -10.14 4.16 -7.52
N TRP A 152 -10.62 4.46 -8.72
CA TRP A 152 -11.57 5.53 -8.98
C TRP A 152 -12.86 4.90 -9.46
N GLN A 153 -13.97 5.16 -8.78
CA GLN A 153 -15.30 4.72 -9.22
C GLN A 153 -16.21 5.93 -9.46
N PRO A 154 -16.82 6.05 -10.65
CA PRO A 154 -17.82 7.08 -10.91
C PRO A 154 -19.02 7.00 -9.95
N GLY A 155 -19.59 8.16 -9.64
CA GLY A 155 -20.77 8.32 -8.79
C GLY A 155 -20.52 9.24 -7.59
N GLY A 156 -21.56 9.99 -7.22
CA GLY A 156 -21.57 10.84 -6.03
C GLY A 156 -20.50 11.92 -6.05
N MET A 157 -19.77 12.10 -4.95
CA MET A 157 -18.72 13.11 -4.85
C MET A 157 -17.49 12.84 -5.74
N ALA A 158 -17.24 11.59 -6.15
CA ALA A 158 -16.15 11.27 -7.07
C ALA A 158 -16.33 11.94 -8.44
N ASP A 159 -17.58 12.13 -8.87
CA ASP A 159 -17.90 12.87 -10.09
C ASP A 159 -17.63 14.38 -9.92
N GLN A 160 -17.93 14.95 -8.74
CA GLN A 160 -17.64 16.36 -8.45
C GLN A 160 -16.14 16.66 -8.41
N VAL A 161 -15.32 15.73 -7.92
CA VAL A 161 -13.85 15.81 -8.01
C VAL A 161 -13.42 15.78 -9.47
N ALA A 162 -13.97 14.87 -10.29
CA ALA A 162 -13.64 14.78 -11.72
C ALA A 162 -14.02 16.07 -12.47
N GLU A 163 -15.20 16.64 -12.19
CA GLU A 163 -15.65 17.92 -12.74
C GLU A 163 -14.73 19.08 -12.34
N SER A 164 -14.36 19.15 -11.06
CA SER A 164 -13.44 20.17 -10.54
C SER A 164 -12.06 20.06 -11.19
N LEU A 165 -11.56 18.84 -11.41
CA LEU A 165 -10.29 18.61 -12.09
C LEU A 165 -10.35 19.01 -13.56
N MET A 166 -11.45 18.71 -14.26
CA MET A 166 -11.66 19.19 -15.64
C MET A 166 -11.76 20.70 -15.71
N ALA A 167 -12.41 21.35 -14.74
CA ALA A 167 -12.46 22.80 -14.65
C ALA A 167 -11.05 23.37 -14.44
N ALA A 168 -10.21 22.78 -13.58
CA ALA A 168 -8.83 23.18 -13.38
C ALA A 168 -7.99 23.06 -14.65
N ALA A 169 -8.09 21.94 -15.37
CA ALA A 169 -7.41 21.75 -16.64
C ALA A 169 -7.81 22.81 -17.68
N ARG A 170 -9.11 23.16 -17.77
CA ARG A 170 -9.61 24.23 -18.65
C ARG A 170 -9.12 25.62 -18.26
N ARG A 171 -8.78 25.86 -16.97
CA ARG A 171 -8.12 27.09 -16.52
C ARG A 171 -6.63 27.14 -16.88
N GLY A 172 -6.06 26.05 -17.43
CA GLY A 172 -4.65 25.95 -17.80
C GLY A 172 -3.77 25.26 -16.75
N ILE A 173 -4.35 24.70 -15.69
CA ILE A 173 -3.59 23.96 -14.65
C ILE A 173 -3.14 22.61 -15.21
N HIS A 174 -1.87 22.26 -15.00
CA HIS A 174 -1.35 20.96 -15.44
C HIS A 174 -1.91 19.82 -14.57
N CYS A 175 -2.89 19.10 -15.10
CA CYS A 175 -3.56 18.02 -14.38
C CYS A 175 -3.10 16.65 -14.90
N ARG A 176 -2.63 15.79 -14.00
CA ARG A 176 -2.15 14.44 -14.31
C ARG A 176 -2.81 13.43 -13.39
N LEU A 177 -3.39 12.39 -13.98
CA LEU A 177 -4.14 11.37 -13.27
C LEU A 177 -3.61 9.99 -13.65
N MET A 178 -3.10 9.26 -12.66
CA MET A 178 -2.68 7.87 -12.79
C MET A 178 -3.63 6.94 -12.04
N LEU A 179 -4.20 5.96 -12.72
CA LEU A 179 -5.11 4.98 -12.10
C LEU A 179 -4.67 3.56 -12.39
N ASP A 180 -4.77 2.68 -11.39
CA ASP A 180 -4.54 1.25 -11.61
C ASP A 180 -5.59 0.65 -12.55
N SER A 181 -5.11 -0.10 -13.55
CA SER A 181 -5.94 -0.72 -14.58
C SER A 181 -6.98 -1.71 -14.03
N ALA A 182 -6.66 -2.49 -12.98
CA ALA A 182 -7.58 -3.47 -12.42
C ALA A 182 -8.49 -2.88 -11.33
N GLY A 183 -7.97 -1.97 -10.51
CA GLY A 183 -8.77 -1.30 -9.48
C GLY A 183 -9.80 -0.34 -10.07
N SER A 184 -9.48 0.32 -11.19
CA SER A 184 -10.30 1.39 -11.78
C SER A 184 -11.00 1.00 -13.09
N VAL A 185 -11.35 -0.29 -13.26
CA VAL A 185 -12.05 -0.77 -14.48
C VAL A 185 -13.35 -0.02 -14.74
N ALA A 186 -14.14 0.27 -13.70
CA ALA A 186 -15.39 1.01 -13.82
C ALA A 186 -15.17 2.41 -14.40
N PHE A 187 -14.14 3.13 -13.94
CA PHE A 187 -13.76 4.43 -14.48
C PHE A 187 -13.31 4.34 -15.94
N PHE A 188 -12.41 3.42 -16.28
CA PHE A 188 -11.90 3.31 -17.66
C PHE A 188 -12.95 2.85 -18.68
N ARG A 189 -14.00 2.14 -18.24
CA ARG A 189 -15.15 1.77 -19.07
C ARG A 189 -16.23 2.84 -19.16
N SER A 190 -16.16 3.85 -18.28
CA SER A 190 -17.10 4.97 -18.29
C SER A 190 -16.66 6.08 -19.27
N PRO A 191 -17.54 7.03 -19.60
CA PRO A 191 -17.18 8.20 -20.41
C PRO A 191 -16.12 9.12 -19.75
N TRP A 192 -15.93 9.04 -18.42
CA TRP A 192 -15.07 9.96 -17.66
C TRP A 192 -13.64 10.01 -18.18
N ALA A 193 -13.04 8.85 -18.48
CA ALA A 193 -11.66 8.82 -18.99
C ALA A 193 -11.51 9.58 -20.32
N GLY A 194 -12.54 9.58 -21.17
CA GLY A 194 -12.56 10.35 -22.41
C GLY A 194 -12.80 11.84 -22.17
N MET A 195 -13.80 12.18 -21.34
CA MET A 195 -14.13 13.56 -21.00
C MET A 195 -12.95 14.29 -20.34
N MET A 196 -12.26 13.63 -19.41
CA MET A 196 -11.11 14.19 -18.71
C MET A 196 -9.93 14.43 -19.64
N ARG A 197 -9.65 13.50 -20.56
CA ARG A 197 -8.62 13.70 -21.60
C ARG A 197 -8.98 14.85 -22.53
N ASN A 198 -10.23 14.94 -22.95
CA ASN A 198 -10.71 16.04 -23.81
C ASN A 198 -10.65 17.40 -23.10
N ALA A 199 -10.75 17.43 -21.77
CA ALA A 199 -10.57 18.63 -20.96
C ALA A 199 -9.09 19.03 -20.77
N GLY A 200 -8.14 18.22 -21.24
CA GLY A 200 -6.70 18.48 -21.16
C GLY A 200 -5.95 17.75 -20.05
N ILE A 201 -6.61 16.80 -19.34
CA ILE A 201 -5.97 16.02 -18.27
C ILE A 201 -5.14 14.87 -18.88
N GLU A 202 -3.89 14.72 -18.45
CA GLU A 202 -3.08 13.55 -18.80
C GLU A 202 -3.52 12.33 -17.98
N VAL A 203 -4.42 11.51 -18.54
CA VAL A 203 -4.95 10.29 -17.87
C VAL A 203 -4.17 9.04 -18.29
N VAL A 204 -3.44 8.44 -17.34
CA VAL A 204 -2.58 7.26 -17.50
C VAL A 204 -3.19 6.03 -16.82
N GLU A 205 -3.25 4.93 -17.56
CA GLU A 205 -3.62 3.61 -17.06
C GLU A 205 -2.36 2.85 -16.60
N ALA A 206 -2.13 2.83 -15.27
CA ALA A 206 -0.99 2.18 -14.66
C ALA A 206 -1.14 0.65 -14.66
N LEU A 207 0.00 -0.05 -14.78
CA LEU A 207 0.07 -1.52 -14.75
C LEU A 207 -0.99 -2.19 -15.64
N LYS A 208 -1.19 -1.61 -16.84
CA LYS A 208 -2.19 -2.02 -17.82
C LYS A 208 -2.30 -3.53 -17.95
N VAL A 209 -3.47 -4.06 -17.63
CA VAL A 209 -3.82 -5.47 -17.83
C VAL A 209 -4.11 -5.66 -19.30
N ASN A 210 -3.37 -6.57 -19.94
CA ASN A 210 -3.63 -6.95 -21.32
C ASN A 210 -4.01 -8.43 -21.34
N LEU A 211 -5.25 -8.74 -21.73
CA LEU A 211 -5.82 -10.09 -21.82
C LEU A 211 -4.93 -11.04 -22.64
N PHE A 212 -4.30 -10.56 -23.71
CA PHE A 212 -3.38 -11.34 -24.55
C PHE A 212 -2.00 -11.59 -23.92
N ARG A 213 -1.69 -10.93 -22.79
CA ARG A 213 -0.44 -11.09 -22.04
C ARG A 213 -0.66 -11.58 -20.60
N VAL A 214 -1.87 -12.06 -20.27
CA VAL A 214 -2.21 -12.58 -18.93
C VAL A 214 -1.28 -13.72 -18.52
N PHE A 215 -0.84 -14.55 -19.47
CA PHE A 215 0.11 -15.63 -19.22
C PHE A 215 1.58 -15.17 -19.09
N LEU A 216 1.89 -13.93 -19.49
CA LEU A 216 3.26 -13.38 -19.58
C LEU A 216 3.55 -12.28 -18.54
N ARG A 217 2.54 -11.82 -17.80
CA ARG A 217 2.66 -10.74 -16.81
C ARG A 217 1.86 -11.06 -15.57
N ARG A 218 2.55 -11.00 -14.43
CA ARG A 218 2.00 -10.94 -13.08
C ARG A 218 0.92 -9.85 -12.97
N MET A 219 -0.33 -10.28 -12.77
CA MET A 219 -1.50 -9.41 -12.52
C MET A 219 -1.67 -9.07 -11.03
N ASP A 220 -0.82 -9.61 -10.17
CA ASP A 220 -0.84 -9.43 -8.72
C ASP A 220 -0.18 -8.13 -8.28
N LEU A 221 0.85 -7.67 -9.00
CA LEU A 221 1.45 -6.35 -8.80
C LEU A 221 0.45 -5.24 -9.17
N ARG A 222 0.16 -4.34 -8.22
CA ARG A 222 -0.78 -3.23 -8.42
C ARG A 222 -0.27 -1.90 -7.91
N GLN A 223 -0.76 -0.84 -8.53
CA GLN A 223 -0.53 0.53 -8.08
C GLN A 223 -1.54 0.79 -6.97
N HIS A 224 -1.13 0.60 -5.73
CA HIS A 224 -2.02 0.69 -4.58
C HIS A 224 -1.90 2.03 -3.83
N ARG A 225 -1.04 2.94 -4.31
CA ARG A 225 -0.90 4.29 -3.75
C ARG A 225 -2.16 5.14 -3.98
N LYS A 226 -2.40 6.04 -3.03
CA LYS A 226 -3.52 6.98 -2.97
C LYS A 226 -2.90 8.30 -2.56
N MET A 227 -2.56 9.12 -3.56
CA MET A 227 -1.88 10.39 -3.33
C MET A 227 -2.50 11.47 -4.18
N VAL A 228 -2.57 12.67 -3.61
CA VAL A 228 -2.82 13.90 -4.36
C VAL A 228 -1.73 14.90 -4.03
N LEU A 229 -1.20 15.58 -5.03
CA LEU A 229 -0.28 16.70 -4.89
C LEU A 229 -0.87 17.88 -5.65
N ILE A 230 -0.88 19.05 -5.01
CA ILE A 230 -1.41 20.28 -5.60
C ILE A 230 -0.38 21.38 -5.39
N ASP A 231 -0.03 22.05 -6.48
CA ASP A 231 0.93 23.16 -6.53
C ASP A 231 2.31 22.86 -5.91
N ASN A 232 2.65 21.58 -5.77
CA ASN A 232 3.87 21.05 -5.12
C ASN A 232 4.01 21.36 -3.61
N TYR A 233 2.97 21.85 -2.93
CA TYR A 233 3.04 22.14 -1.49
C TYR A 233 1.89 21.55 -0.68
N ILE A 234 0.73 21.27 -1.30
CA ILE A 234 -0.35 20.52 -0.66
C ILE A 234 -0.23 19.07 -1.05
N ALA A 235 -0.33 18.18 -0.07
CA ALA A 235 -0.30 16.74 -0.26
C ALA A 235 -1.42 16.04 0.51
N TYR A 236 -1.99 15.01 -0.10
CA TYR A 236 -2.94 14.11 0.53
C TYR A 236 -2.45 12.68 0.39
N THR A 237 -2.56 11.88 1.45
CA THR A 237 -2.41 10.43 1.39
C THR A 237 -3.12 9.75 2.55
N GLY A 238 -3.37 8.45 2.41
CA GLY A 238 -4.08 7.66 3.39
C GLY A 238 -4.78 6.47 2.76
N SER A 239 -5.82 6.00 3.42
CA SER A 239 -6.48 4.74 3.08
C SER A 239 -7.57 4.86 1.99
N MET A 240 -8.08 6.08 1.79
CA MET A 240 -9.26 6.36 0.98
C MET A 240 -8.99 6.26 -0.53
N ASN A 241 -9.78 5.43 -1.21
CA ASN A 241 -9.86 5.44 -2.67
C ASN A 241 -10.72 6.60 -3.18
N MET A 242 -10.63 6.93 -4.47
CA MET A 242 -11.48 7.96 -5.08
C MET A 242 -12.88 7.41 -5.40
N VAL A 243 -13.65 7.19 -4.34
CA VAL A 243 -14.99 6.58 -4.38
C VAL A 243 -15.89 7.29 -3.38
N ASP A 244 -17.16 7.47 -3.72
CA ASP A 244 -18.18 7.87 -2.75
C ASP A 244 -18.71 6.62 -2.03
N PRO A 245 -18.53 6.48 -0.70
CA PRO A 245 -18.96 5.29 0.03
C PRO A 245 -20.45 4.98 -0.06
N ARG A 246 -21.30 5.95 -0.43
CA ARG A 246 -22.74 5.75 -0.65
C ARG A 246 -23.06 5.00 -1.95
N PHE A 247 -22.15 5.02 -2.92
CA PHE A 247 -22.32 4.41 -4.24
C PHE A 247 -21.34 3.25 -4.49
N PHE A 248 -20.33 3.10 -3.62
CA PHE A 248 -19.30 2.09 -3.76
C PHE A 248 -19.66 0.78 -3.05
N LYS A 249 -19.63 -0.35 -3.76
CA LYS A 249 -19.83 -1.71 -3.22
C LYS A 249 -21.07 -1.91 -2.31
N GLN A 250 -22.17 -1.19 -2.56
CA GLN A 250 -23.38 -1.30 -1.72
C GLN A 250 -23.96 -2.74 -1.70
N ASP A 251 -23.83 -3.48 -2.80
CA ASP A 251 -24.35 -4.85 -2.92
C ASP A 251 -23.44 -5.92 -2.27
N SER A 252 -22.29 -5.54 -1.71
CA SER A 252 -21.34 -6.48 -1.12
C SER A 252 -21.68 -6.91 0.33
N GLY A 253 -22.71 -6.31 0.93
CA GLY A 253 -23.18 -6.65 2.27
C GLY A 253 -22.25 -6.22 3.41
N VAL A 254 -21.23 -5.40 3.12
CA VAL A 254 -20.25 -4.89 4.10
C VAL A 254 -20.57 -3.50 4.65
N GLY A 255 -21.57 -2.82 4.08
CA GLY A 255 -21.88 -1.42 4.39
C GLY A 255 -20.94 -0.43 3.69
N GLN A 256 -20.93 0.81 4.16
CA GLN A 256 -20.06 1.85 3.60
C GLN A 256 -18.61 1.63 4.01
N TRP A 257 -17.69 2.08 3.16
CA TRP A 257 -16.26 2.08 3.46
C TRP A 257 -15.94 3.24 4.39
N ILE A 258 -15.12 2.96 5.40
CA ILE A 258 -14.65 3.94 6.38
C ILE A 258 -13.12 4.01 6.29
N ASP A 259 -12.65 5.16 5.86
CA ASP A 259 -11.25 5.45 5.59
C ASP A 259 -10.88 6.80 6.25
N LEU A 260 -9.59 7.01 6.40
CA LEU A 260 -9.01 8.30 6.75
C LEU A 260 -7.98 8.75 5.70
N MET A 261 -7.71 10.05 5.70
CA MET A 261 -6.68 10.71 4.91
C MET A 261 -5.97 11.76 5.75
N ALA A 262 -4.66 11.92 5.55
CA ALA A 262 -3.92 13.07 6.03
C ALA A 262 -3.83 14.09 4.90
N ARG A 263 -4.31 15.32 5.17
CA ARG A 263 -4.03 16.50 4.36
C ARG A 263 -2.84 17.22 4.98
N MET A 264 -1.86 17.57 4.16
CA MET A 264 -0.64 18.21 4.62
C MET A 264 -0.26 19.37 3.71
N GLU A 265 0.29 20.42 4.30
CA GLU A 265 0.90 21.54 3.57
C GLU A 265 2.36 21.67 4.00
N GLY A 266 3.30 21.80 3.06
CA GLY A 266 4.71 22.01 3.35
C GLY A 266 5.67 21.01 2.67
N PRO A 267 6.92 20.90 3.17
CA PRO A 267 8.00 20.13 2.54
C PRO A 267 7.70 18.65 2.29
N VAL A 268 6.75 18.04 3.02
CA VAL A 268 6.32 16.64 2.79
C VAL A 268 5.77 16.43 1.38
N ALA A 269 5.18 17.46 0.77
CA ALA A 269 4.70 17.40 -0.61
C ALA A 269 5.86 17.16 -1.60
N THR A 270 7.04 17.71 -1.34
CA THR A 270 8.25 17.46 -2.14
C THR A 270 8.72 16.00 -2.03
N SER A 271 8.73 15.43 -0.82
CA SER A 271 9.08 14.01 -0.59
C SER A 271 8.04 13.05 -1.17
N MET A 272 6.76 13.40 -1.18
CA MET A 272 5.73 12.62 -1.87
C MET A 272 5.79 12.80 -3.39
N GLY A 273 6.16 14.00 -3.86
CA GLY A 273 6.33 14.34 -5.27
C GLY A 273 7.35 13.48 -5.99
N ILE A 274 8.46 13.13 -5.34
CA ILE A 274 9.44 12.24 -5.96
C ILE A 274 8.88 10.82 -6.11
N VAL A 275 8.04 10.35 -5.18
CA VAL A 275 7.35 9.05 -5.29
C VAL A 275 6.43 9.04 -6.50
N TYR A 276 5.60 10.08 -6.67
CA TYR A 276 4.75 10.24 -7.83
C TYR A 276 5.57 10.35 -9.14
N SER A 277 6.65 11.15 -9.15
CA SER A 277 7.53 11.30 -10.32
C SER A 277 8.11 9.96 -10.77
N CYS A 278 8.55 9.12 -9.83
CA CYS A 278 9.08 7.79 -10.14
C CYS A 278 8.01 6.91 -10.80
N ASP A 279 6.79 6.88 -10.26
CA ASP A 279 5.68 6.13 -10.85
C ASP A 279 5.34 6.62 -12.25
N TRP A 280 5.26 7.95 -12.41
CA TRP A 280 4.95 8.58 -13.67
C TRP A 280 6.01 8.27 -14.74
N GLU A 281 7.29 8.32 -14.38
CA GLU A 281 8.38 7.97 -15.29
C GLU A 281 8.40 6.46 -15.62
N ILE A 282 8.10 5.59 -14.65
CA ILE A 282 7.98 4.14 -14.88
C ILE A 282 6.88 3.84 -15.92
N GLU A 283 5.72 4.48 -15.81
CA GLU A 283 4.59 4.21 -16.70
C GLU A 283 4.69 4.95 -18.04
N THR A 284 5.08 6.22 -18.04
CA THR A 284 5.07 7.07 -19.25
C THR A 284 6.43 7.20 -19.92
N GLY A 285 7.53 7.09 -19.17
CA GLY A 285 8.88 7.44 -19.60
C GLY A 285 9.16 8.95 -19.58
N LYS A 286 8.20 9.78 -19.15
CA LYS A 286 8.40 11.22 -18.96
C LYS A 286 8.81 11.49 -17.51
N ARG A 287 9.84 12.31 -17.31
CA ARG A 287 10.31 12.72 -15.99
C ARG A 287 9.69 14.03 -15.56
N ILE A 288 9.24 14.10 -14.30
CA ILE A 288 8.60 15.28 -13.73
C ILE A 288 9.06 15.42 -12.27
N LEU A 289 10.28 15.91 -12.08
CA LEU A 289 10.83 16.06 -10.73
C LEU A 289 10.09 17.20 -10.01
N PRO A 290 9.74 17.01 -8.73
CA PRO A 290 9.18 18.09 -7.93
C PRO A 290 10.23 19.19 -7.74
N PRO A 291 9.83 20.46 -7.71
CA PRO A 291 10.74 21.56 -7.42
C PRO A 291 11.30 21.43 -5.99
N PRO A 292 12.48 21.99 -5.71
CA PRO A 292 12.99 22.08 -4.35
C PRO A 292 12.03 22.93 -3.48
N PRO A 293 12.03 22.74 -2.15
CA PRO A 293 11.24 23.57 -1.25
C PRO A 293 11.60 25.06 -1.39
N ASP A 294 10.59 25.90 -1.55
CA ASP A 294 10.72 27.37 -1.66
C ASP A 294 9.78 28.03 -0.64
N GLY A 295 10.35 28.79 0.31
CA GLY A 295 9.61 29.44 1.39
C GLY A 295 8.64 30.55 0.92
N ASN A 296 8.72 31.01 -0.33
CA ASN A 296 7.75 31.97 -0.88
C ASN A 296 6.46 31.30 -1.38
N ILE A 297 6.53 30.00 -1.68
CA ILE A 297 5.44 29.22 -2.28
C ILE A 297 4.89 28.20 -1.28
N MET A 298 5.72 27.72 -0.36
CA MET A 298 5.36 26.77 0.69
C MET A 298 5.24 27.50 2.03
N PRO A 299 4.06 27.54 2.67
CA PRO A 299 3.96 28.02 4.04
C PRO A 299 4.81 27.10 4.93
N PHE A 300 5.90 27.64 5.49
CA PHE A 300 6.79 26.90 6.38
C PHE A 300 6.45 27.25 7.82
N GLU A 301 6.04 26.27 8.60
CA GLU A 301 5.86 26.44 10.04
C GLU A 301 7.20 26.23 10.75
N GLU A 302 7.98 27.30 10.95
CA GLU A 302 9.32 27.19 11.57
C GLU A 302 9.30 26.51 12.95
N ALA A 303 8.16 26.57 13.64
CA ALA A 303 7.92 25.99 14.96
C ALA A 303 7.11 24.67 14.91
N SER A 304 7.14 23.93 13.80
CA SER A 304 6.47 22.62 13.74
C SER A 304 7.23 21.60 14.59
N GLY A 305 6.63 21.19 15.71
CA GLY A 305 7.18 20.21 16.65
C GLY A 305 7.10 18.76 16.17
N HIS A 306 6.64 18.54 14.94
CA HIS A 306 6.42 17.22 14.36
C HIS A 306 7.42 16.91 13.25
N THR A 307 7.69 15.62 13.07
CA THR A 307 8.51 15.12 11.97
C THR A 307 7.73 14.12 11.14
N ILE A 308 7.80 14.23 9.81
CA ILE A 308 7.17 13.29 8.88
C ILE A 308 8.23 12.63 8.00
N HIS A 309 8.15 11.32 7.81
CA HIS A 309 8.92 10.58 6.83
C HIS A 309 8.00 9.83 5.87
N THR A 310 8.13 10.08 4.57
CA THR A 310 7.41 9.33 3.54
C THR A 310 8.13 8.05 3.18
N ILE A 311 7.52 6.89 3.44
CA ILE A 311 8.04 5.58 3.01
C ILE A 311 7.19 4.98 1.90
N ALA A 312 7.85 4.38 0.89
CA ALA A 312 7.20 3.80 -0.26
C ALA A 312 7.80 2.45 -0.63
N SER A 313 6.99 1.55 -1.18
CA SER A 313 7.40 0.26 -1.76
C SER A 313 7.23 0.28 -3.28
N GLY A 314 8.12 -0.37 -4.03
CA GLY A 314 8.02 -0.45 -5.49
C GLY A 314 9.37 -0.22 -6.19
N PRO A 315 9.39 -0.19 -7.53
CA PRO A 315 10.62 -0.08 -8.30
C PRO A 315 11.32 1.25 -8.03
N GLY A 316 12.61 1.18 -7.71
CA GLY A 316 13.41 2.36 -7.37
C GLY A 316 13.39 2.74 -5.89
N PHE A 317 12.60 2.06 -5.06
CA PHE A 317 12.60 2.23 -3.60
C PHE A 317 13.29 1.06 -2.89
N PRO A 318 13.79 1.24 -1.66
CA PRO A 318 14.39 0.15 -0.90
C PRO A 318 13.39 -0.99 -0.65
N GLU A 319 13.77 -2.21 -1.03
CA GLU A 319 12.97 -3.42 -0.78
C GLU A 319 12.70 -3.59 0.72
N ASP A 320 11.51 -4.05 1.09
CA ASP A 320 11.12 -4.44 2.46
C ASP A 320 11.09 -3.31 3.49
N LEU A 321 11.26 -2.04 3.09
CA LEU A 321 11.37 -0.93 4.04
C LEU A 321 10.09 -0.73 4.87
N ILE A 322 8.91 -0.85 4.26
CA ILE A 322 7.62 -0.72 4.96
C ILE A 322 7.46 -1.85 5.99
N HIS A 323 7.84 -3.08 5.62
CA HIS A 323 7.80 -4.21 6.53
C HIS A 323 8.74 -4.01 7.73
N GLN A 324 9.99 -3.60 7.47
CA GLN A 324 10.93 -3.26 8.53
C GLN A 324 10.45 -2.11 9.41
N ALA A 325 9.78 -1.10 8.82
CA ALA A 325 9.20 0.00 9.56
C ALA A 325 8.13 -0.46 10.55
N LEU A 326 7.23 -1.36 10.11
CA LEU A 326 6.21 -1.96 10.97
C LEU A 326 6.82 -2.81 12.09
N LEU A 327 7.86 -3.59 11.79
CA LEU A 327 8.60 -4.35 12.80
C LEU A 327 9.25 -3.43 13.83
N THR A 328 9.97 -2.40 13.38
CA THR A 328 10.62 -1.44 14.28
C THR A 328 9.60 -0.71 15.14
N ALA A 329 8.45 -0.31 14.59
CA ALA A 329 7.35 0.29 15.35
C ALA A 329 6.84 -0.65 16.45
N ALA A 330 6.53 -1.91 16.12
CA ALA A 330 6.07 -2.89 17.09
C ALA A 330 7.10 -3.20 18.19
N TYR A 331 8.38 -3.29 17.83
CA TYR A 331 9.46 -3.49 18.81
C TYR A 331 9.74 -2.25 19.68
N SER A 332 9.45 -1.04 19.18
CA SER A 332 9.69 0.21 19.91
C SER A 332 8.58 0.55 20.90
N ALA A 333 7.40 -0.05 20.77
CA ALA A 333 6.25 0.17 21.65
C ALA A 333 6.56 -0.11 23.13
N ARG A 334 6.16 0.79 24.03
CA ARG A 334 6.43 0.70 25.47
C ARG A 334 5.16 0.60 26.30
N GLU A 335 4.11 1.33 25.94
CA GLU A 335 2.85 1.41 26.67
C GLU A 335 1.72 0.76 25.89
N TYR A 336 1.50 1.16 24.63
CA TYR A 336 0.44 0.59 23.82
C TYR A 336 0.72 0.64 22.31
N LEU A 337 0.09 -0.28 21.59
CA LEU A 337 0.17 -0.41 20.13
C LEU A 337 -1.23 -0.67 19.58
N ILE A 338 -1.75 0.24 18.77
CA ILE A 338 -3.05 0.08 18.11
C ILE A 338 -2.85 -0.01 16.60
N MET A 339 -3.34 -1.09 15.99
CA MET A 339 -3.27 -1.32 14.55
C MET A 339 -4.68 -1.44 13.96
N THR A 340 -4.97 -0.66 12.93
CA THR A 340 -6.23 -0.74 12.16
C THR A 340 -5.91 -1.18 10.74
N THR A 341 -6.60 -2.21 10.25
CA THR A 341 -6.44 -2.67 8.87
C THR A 341 -7.67 -3.44 8.39
N PRO A 342 -8.07 -3.33 7.10
CA PRO A 342 -9.15 -4.17 6.57
C PRO A 342 -8.71 -5.62 6.36
N TYR A 343 -7.42 -5.84 6.08
CA TYR A 343 -6.89 -7.14 5.66
C TYR A 343 -5.67 -7.47 6.51
N PHE A 344 -5.81 -8.51 7.34
CA PHE A 344 -4.79 -8.92 8.31
C PHE A 344 -4.35 -10.35 8.01
N VAL A 345 -3.28 -10.48 7.24
CA VAL A 345 -2.56 -11.71 6.90
C VAL A 345 -1.07 -11.38 6.99
N PRO A 346 -0.55 -11.05 8.19
CA PRO A 346 0.79 -10.54 8.35
C PRO A 346 1.85 -11.59 7.99
N SER A 347 3.09 -11.16 7.79
CA SER A 347 4.22 -12.09 7.77
C SER A 347 4.45 -12.70 9.16
N ASP A 348 5.10 -13.85 9.21
CA ASP A 348 5.46 -14.51 10.48
C ASP A 348 6.30 -13.58 11.38
N ASP A 349 7.26 -12.85 10.82
CA ASP A 349 8.07 -11.88 11.59
C ASP A 349 7.23 -10.77 12.25
N LEU A 350 6.21 -10.26 11.54
CA LEU A 350 5.35 -9.20 12.04
C LEU A 350 4.39 -9.74 13.09
N LEU A 351 3.84 -10.93 12.87
CA LEU A 351 3.06 -11.65 13.90
C LEU A 351 3.89 -11.82 15.18
N HIS A 352 5.12 -12.31 15.07
CA HIS A 352 6.01 -12.48 16.21
C HIS A 352 6.34 -11.16 16.90
N ALA A 353 6.58 -10.07 16.16
CA ALA A 353 6.84 -8.76 16.76
C ALA A 353 5.63 -8.25 17.56
N ILE A 354 4.42 -8.40 17.01
CA ILE A 354 3.15 -8.03 17.68
C ILE A 354 2.94 -8.87 18.95
N CYS A 355 3.09 -10.19 18.86
CA CYS A 355 2.97 -11.10 19.99
C CYS A 355 4.02 -10.79 21.08
N THR A 356 5.26 -10.50 20.68
CA THR A 356 6.35 -10.16 21.62
C THR A 356 6.07 -8.84 22.33
N ALA A 357 5.51 -7.84 21.65
CA ALA A 357 5.10 -6.59 22.27
C ALA A 357 4.04 -6.84 23.36
N ALA A 358 3.00 -7.61 23.06
CA ALA A 358 1.96 -7.97 24.03
C ALA A 358 2.53 -8.74 25.23
N GLN A 359 3.39 -9.73 24.98
CA GLN A 359 4.03 -10.53 26.04
C GLN A 359 5.01 -9.71 26.90
N ARG A 360 5.57 -8.62 26.38
CA ARG A 360 6.38 -7.65 27.14
C ARG A 360 5.53 -6.78 28.08
N GLY A 361 4.20 -6.81 27.94
CA GLY A 361 3.27 -6.03 28.75
C GLY A 361 2.73 -4.78 28.07
N VAL A 362 3.02 -4.57 26.77
CA VAL A 362 2.42 -3.49 25.96
C VAL A 362 0.94 -3.81 25.74
N ASP A 363 0.05 -2.81 25.87
CA ASP A 363 -1.37 -2.98 25.51
C ASP A 363 -1.54 -2.98 23.98
N VAL A 364 -1.67 -4.17 23.41
CA VAL A 364 -1.78 -4.33 21.95
C VAL A 364 -3.22 -4.55 21.52
N SER A 365 -3.71 -3.68 20.64
CA SER A 365 -5.05 -3.75 20.06
C SER A 365 -5.00 -3.81 18.53
N ILE A 366 -5.75 -4.74 17.94
CA ILE A 366 -5.92 -4.85 16.48
C ILE A 366 -7.40 -4.67 16.16
N ILE A 367 -7.71 -3.68 15.32
CA ILE A 367 -9.06 -3.34 14.89
C ILE A 367 -9.24 -3.83 13.45
N LEU A 368 -10.17 -4.76 13.27
CA LEU A 368 -10.49 -5.42 12.00
C LEU A 368 -11.98 -5.25 11.68
N PRO A 369 -12.38 -5.15 10.41
CA PRO A 369 -13.79 -5.14 10.07
C PRO A 369 -14.43 -6.51 10.39
N ARG A 370 -15.63 -6.51 10.99
CA ARG A 370 -16.37 -7.74 11.30
C ARG A 370 -16.79 -8.48 10.04
N LYS A 371 -17.13 -7.73 8.99
CA LYS A 371 -17.49 -8.21 7.65
C LYS A 371 -16.45 -7.73 6.65
N ASN A 372 -15.97 -8.64 5.81
CA ASN A 372 -14.94 -8.37 4.82
C ASN A 372 -15.50 -8.61 3.41
N ASP A 373 -15.08 -7.82 2.43
CA ASP A 373 -15.48 -7.97 1.04
C ASP A 373 -14.67 -9.05 0.29
N SER A 374 -13.63 -9.59 0.92
CA SER A 374 -12.87 -10.76 0.50
C SER A 374 -13.08 -11.93 1.47
N LEU A 375 -13.82 -12.94 1.01
CA LEU A 375 -13.99 -14.20 1.76
C LEU A 375 -12.65 -14.87 2.04
N LEU A 376 -11.71 -14.79 1.08
CA LEU A 376 -10.40 -15.43 1.20
C LEU A 376 -9.59 -14.83 2.35
N VAL A 377 -9.54 -13.49 2.41
CA VAL A 377 -8.86 -12.76 3.50
C VAL A 377 -9.57 -12.98 4.83
N GLY A 378 -10.90 -12.92 4.85
CA GLY A 378 -11.69 -13.11 6.07
C GLY A 378 -11.42 -14.45 6.76
N TRP A 379 -11.25 -15.53 5.99
CA TRP A 379 -10.91 -16.84 6.55
C TRP A 379 -9.42 -17.00 6.85
N ALA A 380 -8.53 -16.48 6.01
CA ALA A 380 -7.09 -16.56 6.24
C ALA A 380 -6.67 -15.79 7.51
N SER A 381 -7.24 -14.61 7.73
CA SER A 381 -6.94 -13.76 8.89
C SER A 381 -7.22 -14.47 10.23
N ARG A 382 -8.29 -15.26 10.27
CA ARG A 382 -8.69 -16.03 11.45
C ARG A 382 -7.66 -17.08 11.87
N ALA A 383 -6.79 -17.52 10.96
CA ALA A 383 -5.73 -18.48 11.31
C ALA A 383 -4.76 -17.92 12.35
N PHE A 384 -4.55 -16.60 12.36
CA PHE A 384 -3.61 -15.92 13.27
C PHE A 384 -4.22 -15.57 14.64
N PHE A 385 -5.55 -15.51 14.75
CA PHE A 385 -6.22 -15.01 15.95
C PHE A 385 -5.92 -15.84 17.20
N SER A 386 -5.73 -17.16 17.06
CA SER A 386 -5.47 -18.02 18.22
C SER A 386 -4.13 -17.69 18.87
N GLU A 387 -3.11 -17.36 18.07
CA GLU A 387 -1.78 -17.00 18.55
C GLU A 387 -1.78 -15.61 19.19
N LEU A 388 -2.40 -14.64 18.51
CA LEU A 388 -2.57 -13.27 19.01
C LEU A 388 -3.30 -13.23 20.36
N LEU A 389 -4.45 -13.91 20.46
CA LEU A 389 -5.24 -13.97 21.69
C LEU A 389 -4.47 -14.65 22.83
N ALA A 390 -3.66 -15.68 22.52
CA ALA A 390 -2.81 -16.35 23.51
C ALA A 390 -1.66 -15.45 24.00
N ALA A 391 -1.15 -14.57 23.14
CA ALA A 391 -0.14 -13.57 23.49
C ALA A 391 -0.70 -12.37 24.29
N GLY A 392 -2.03 -12.25 24.41
CA GLY A 392 -2.69 -11.15 25.12
C GLY A 392 -3.15 -10.00 24.23
N VAL A 393 -3.07 -10.13 22.91
CA VAL A 393 -3.53 -9.11 21.95
C VAL A 393 -5.06 -9.03 21.96
N LYS A 394 -5.59 -7.80 22.04
CA LYS A 394 -7.03 -7.51 21.94
C LYS A 394 -7.43 -7.39 20.48
N ILE A 395 -8.37 -8.21 20.03
CA ILE A 395 -8.88 -8.16 18.65
C ILE A 395 -10.29 -7.57 18.67
N TYR A 396 -10.45 -6.39 18.09
CA TYR A 396 -11.71 -5.67 17.97
C TYR A 396 -12.31 -5.88 16.57
N GLN A 397 -13.55 -6.34 16.52
CA GLN A 397 -14.29 -6.53 15.27
C GLN A 397 -15.28 -5.39 15.06
N PHE A 398 -14.93 -4.46 14.18
CA PHE A 398 -15.71 -3.25 13.88
C PHE A 398 -17.01 -3.57 13.14
N GLU A 399 -18.13 -2.99 13.59
CA GLU A 399 -19.48 -3.35 13.09
C GLU A 399 -20.16 -2.25 12.25
N GLY A 400 -19.58 -1.05 12.15
CA GLY A 400 -20.18 0.13 11.49
C GLY A 400 -20.07 0.19 9.96
N GLY A 401 -19.53 -0.83 9.29
CA GLY A 401 -19.22 -0.83 7.86
C GLY A 401 -17.95 -1.60 7.54
N LEU A 402 -17.39 -1.41 6.33
CA LEU A 402 -16.06 -1.91 6.02
C LEU A 402 -15.02 -0.89 6.48
N LEU A 403 -14.44 -1.13 7.65
CA LEU A 403 -13.29 -0.37 8.12
C LEU A 403 -12.08 -0.65 7.22
N HIS A 404 -11.78 0.30 6.35
CA HIS A 404 -10.72 0.22 5.34
C HIS A 404 -9.52 1.12 5.68
N THR A 405 -9.59 1.87 6.78
CA THR A 405 -8.46 2.54 7.41
C THR A 405 -7.23 1.64 7.53
N LYS A 406 -6.04 2.17 7.18
CA LYS A 406 -4.75 1.54 7.48
C LYS A 406 -3.91 2.49 8.32
N SER A 407 -3.79 2.16 9.60
CA SER A 407 -3.08 3.00 10.56
C SER A 407 -2.41 2.16 11.65
N VAL A 408 -1.26 2.61 12.12
CA VAL A 408 -0.61 2.11 13.35
C VAL A 408 -0.33 3.31 14.25
N LEU A 409 -0.62 3.17 15.53
CA LEU A 409 -0.28 4.15 16.56
C LEU A 409 0.53 3.46 17.66
N VAL A 410 1.65 4.05 18.04
CA VAL A 410 2.56 3.55 19.07
C VAL A 410 2.74 4.62 20.13
N ASP A 411 2.37 4.29 21.36
CA ASP A 411 2.55 5.12 22.56
C ASP A 411 1.99 6.56 22.44
N GLY A 412 1.04 6.81 21.52
CA GLY A 412 0.43 8.13 21.33
C GLY A 412 1.30 9.16 20.61
N GLU A 413 2.51 8.80 20.20
CA GLU A 413 3.50 9.71 19.60
C GLU A 413 3.85 9.34 18.16
N LEU A 414 4.10 8.04 17.92
CA LEU A 414 4.53 7.54 16.61
C LEU A 414 3.34 6.94 15.85
N SER A 415 3.02 7.56 14.72
CA SER A 415 1.92 7.14 13.85
C SER A 415 2.43 6.67 12.47
N LEU A 416 1.85 5.60 11.95
CA LEU A 416 2.00 5.20 10.55
C LEU A 416 0.64 5.24 9.87
N VAL A 417 0.48 6.07 8.85
CA VAL A 417 -0.77 6.24 8.11
C VAL A 417 -0.52 6.17 6.61
N GLY A 418 -1.30 5.37 5.88
CA GLY A 418 -1.08 5.24 4.44
C GLY A 418 -1.96 4.21 3.75
N THR A 419 -1.39 3.57 2.74
CA THR A 419 -2.11 2.66 1.84
C THR A 419 -1.91 1.18 2.16
N VAL A 420 -0.91 0.87 2.99
CA VAL A 420 -0.42 -0.48 3.29
C VAL A 420 -1.42 -1.25 4.14
N ASN A 421 -1.95 -2.35 3.59
CA ASN A 421 -2.61 -3.37 4.41
C ASN A 421 -1.59 -4.25 5.13
N LEU A 422 -2.00 -4.94 6.19
CA LEU A 422 -1.15 -5.90 6.89
C LEU A 422 -1.29 -7.29 6.26
N ASP A 423 -1.13 -7.37 4.93
CA ASP A 423 -1.14 -8.59 4.13
C ASP A 423 0.12 -8.73 3.27
N MET A 424 0.39 -9.95 2.79
CA MET A 424 1.64 -10.27 2.11
C MET A 424 1.76 -9.53 0.76
N ARG A 425 0.66 -9.33 0.03
CA ARG A 425 0.67 -8.54 -1.22
C ARG A 425 1.06 -7.10 -0.98
N SER A 426 0.45 -6.42 -0.01
CA SER A 426 0.77 -5.03 0.30
C SER A 426 2.22 -4.89 0.79
N LEU A 427 2.72 -5.84 1.57
CA LEU A 427 4.08 -5.79 2.12
C LEU A 427 5.17 -6.04 1.05
N TRP A 428 4.96 -6.98 0.12
CA TRP A 428 6.03 -7.45 -0.77
C TRP A 428 5.85 -7.11 -2.25
N LEU A 429 4.61 -6.84 -2.67
CA LEU A 429 4.28 -6.71 -4.10
C LEU A 429 3.86 -5.29 -4.44
N ASN A 430 2.76 -4.83 -3.86
CA ASN A 430 2.10 -3.62 -4.31
C ASN A 430 2.97 -2.38 -4.14
N PHE A 431 2.69 -1.40 -5.00
CA PHE A 431 3.24 -0.08 -4.83
C PHE A 431 2.42 0.61 -3.74
N GLU A 432 3.04 0.87 -2.61
CA GLU A 432 2.40 1.46 -1.44
C GLU A 432 3.14 2.73 -1.01
N ILE A 433 2.45 3.54 -0.21
CA ILE A 433 3.00 4.71 0.47
C ILE A 433 2.44 4.79 1.89
N THR A 434 3.31 5.12 2.83
CA THR A 434 2.99 5.33 4.23
C THR A 434 3.73 6.56 4.75
N LEU A 435 3.06 7.40 5.51
CA LEU A 435 3.67 8.44 6.32
C LEU A 435 4.05 7.82 7.66
N VAL A 436 5.29 8.05 8.10
CA VAL A 436 5.74 7.84 9.47
C VAL A 436 5.75 9.22 10.12
N ILE A 437 4.94 9.43 11.14
CA ILE A 437 4.71 10.74 11.76
C ILE A 437 5.09 10.63 13.24
N ASP A 438 5.98 11.50 13.68
CA ASP A 438 6.38 11.68 15.07
C ASP A 438 5.76 12.99 15.56
N ASP A 439 4.61 12.89 16.21
CA ASP A 439 3.84 14.03 16.70
C ASP A 439 2.77 13.61 17.73
N VAL A 440 2.81 14.23 18.91
CA VAL A 440 1.84 13.95 19.98
C VAL A 440 0.44 14.45 19.62
N GLY A 441 0.33 15.58 18.91
CA GLY A 441 -0.95 16.15 18.50
C GLY A 441 -1.70 15.23 17.53
N PHE A 442 -1.05 14.89 16.42
CA PHE A 442 -1.56 13.94 15.43
C PHE A 442 -1.78 12.55 16.04
N GLY A 443 -0.89 12.09 16.92
CA GLY A 443 -1.05 10.83 17.63
C GLY A 443 -2.30 10.81 18.51
N GLY A 444 -2.61 11.92 19.20
CA GLY A 444 -3.85 12.12 19.94
C GLY A 444 -5.10 12.11 19.05
N ASP A 445 -5.06 12.81 17.91
CA ASP A 445 -6.15 12.79 16.92
C ASP A 445 -6.41 11.38 16.38
N LEU A 446 -5.34 10.64 16.06
CA LEU A 446 -5.44 9.27 15.59
C LEU A 446 -5.94 8.32 16.68
N ALA A 447 -5.53 8.52 17.94
CA ALA A 447 -6.02 7.76 19.08
C ALA A 447 -7.55 7.95 19.23
N ALA A 448 -8.03 9.18 19.17
CA ALA A 448 -9.47 9.47 19.27
C ALA A 448 -10.30 8.76 18.17
N VAL A 449 -9.76 8.70 16.95
CA VAL A 449 -10.39 7.96 15.84
C VAL A 449 -10.41 6.46 16.12
N GLN A 450 -9.30 5.90 16.59
CA GLN A 450 -9.19 4.47 16.89
C GLN A 450 -10.04 4.07 18.10
N ASP A 451 -10.16 4.93 19.10
CA ASP A 451 -11.04 4.73 20.25
C ASP A 451 -12.52 4.74 19.84
N ASP A 452 -12.92 5.62 18.92
CA ASP A 452 -14.25 5.57 18.31
C ASP A 452 -14.47 4.23 17.57
N TYR A 453 -13.49 3.76 16.81
CA TYR A 453 -13.58 2.44 16.17
C TYR A 453 -13.72 1.31 17.20
N ILE A 454 -12.95 1.34 18.28
CA ILE A 454 -13.03 0.37 19.38
C ILE A 454 -14.41 0.40 20.04
N SER A 455 -14.97 1.59 20.28
CA SER A 455 -16.30 1.76 20.90
C SER A 455 -17.43 1.15 20.06
N ARG A 456 -17.25 1.13 18.72
CA ARG A 456 -18.17 0.54 17.74
C ARG A 456 -17.77 -0.88 17.31
N SER A 457 -16.88 -1.51 18.08
CA SER A 457 -16.39 -2.85 17.82
C SER A 457 -16.81 -3.85 18.89
N ARG A 458 -16.90 -5.10 18.49
CA ARG A 458 -17.00 -6.23 19.41
C ARG A 458 -15.63 -6.80 19.71
N LEU A 459 -15.24 -6.82 20.99
CA LEU A 459 -14.03 -7.51 21.43
C LEU A 459 -14.19 -9.04 21.24
N LEU A 460 -13.21 -9.67 20.61
CA LEU A 460 -13.18 -11.11 20.39
C LEU A 460 -12.81 -11.85 21.68
N ASP A 461 -13.74 -12.63 22.21
CA ASP A 461 -13.53 -13.42 23.43
C ASP A 461 -12.68 -14.67 23.12
N ALA A 462 -11.53 -14.80 23.78
CA ALA A 462 -10.60 -15.91 23.61
C ALA A 462 -11.18 -17.28 24.02
N ARG A 463 -12.03 -17.33 25.07
CA ARG A 463 -12.67 -18.56 25.54
C ARG A 463 -13.74 -19.03 24.56
N LEU A 464 -14.52 -18.10 24.00
CA LEU A 464 -15.48 -18.43 22.93
C LEU A 464 -14.76 -18.84 21.65
N TRP A 465 -13.68 -18.13 21.29
CA TRP A 465 -12.87 -18.45 20.12
C TRP A 465 -12.28 -19.86 20.18
N ALA A 466 -11.83 -20.31 21.35
CA ALA A 466 -11.30 -21.65 21.56
C ALA A 466 -12.35 -22.77 21.33
N LYS A 467 -13.64 -22.49 21.55
CA LYS A 467 -14.75 -23.45 21.41
C LYS A 467 -15.30 -23.56 19.99
N ARG A 468 -14.74 -22.83 19.02
CA ARG A 468 -15.23 -22.85 17.64
C ARG A 468 -15.15 -24.25 17.00
N PRO A 469 -16.12 -24.63 16.15
CA PRO A 469 -16.22 -25.99 15.63
C PRO A 469 -15.04 -26.36 14.72
N LEU A 470 -14.72 -27.66 14.66
CA LEU A 470 -13.54 -28.17 13.95
C LEU A 470 -13.54 -27.78 12.46
N TRP A 471 -14.70 -27.76 11.81
CA TRP A 471 -14.79 -27.37 10.40
C TRP A 471 -14.32 -25.94 10.15
N GLN A 472 -14.54 -25.00 11.09
CA GLN A 472 -14.03 -23.62 10.98
C GLN A 472 -12.50 -23.63 11.07
N ARG A 473 -11.93 -24.43 11.98
CA ARG A 473 -10.47 -24.54 12.15
C ARG A 473 -9.81 -25.12 10.90
N ILE A 474 -10.46 -26.08 10.24
CA ILE A 474 -10.00 -26.64 8.95
C ILE A 474 -10.08 -25.59 7.85
N ALA A 475 -11.21 -24.88 7.73
CA ALA A 475 -11.36 -23.81 6.75
C ALA A 475 -10.30 -22.70 6.93
N GLU A 476 -10.10 -22.22 8.16
CA GLU A 476 -9.05 -21.24 8.50
C GLU A 476 -7.67 -21.66 7.96
N ARG A 477 -7.28 -22.92 8.19
CA ARG A 477 -5.99 -23.46 7.71
C ARG A 477 -5.93 -23.60 6.20
N LEU A 478 -7.00 -24.09 5.56
CA LEU A 478 -7.06 -24.23 4.11
C LEU A 478 -6.92 -22.87 3.41
N PHE A 479 -7.61 -21.86 3.93
CA PHE A 479 -7.54 -20.50 3.41
C PHE A 479 -6.18 -19.84 3.68
N TYR A 480 -5.56 -20.11 4.84
CA TYR A 480 -4.21 -19.66 5.15
C TYR A 480 -3.15 -20.20 4.16
N PHE A 481 -3.31 -21.39 3.58
CA PHE A 481 -2.39 -21.87 2.52
C PHE A 481 -2.37 -20.96 1.28
N PHE A 482 -3.43 -20.18 1.05
CA PHE A 482 -3.49 -19.20 -0.03
C PHE A 482 -2.96 -17.82 0.40
N SER A 483 -2.45 -17.65 1.63
CA SER A 483 -1.88 -16.39 2.12
C SER A 483 -0.78 -15.79 1.24
N PRO A 484 0.09 -16.56 0.54
CA PRO A 484 1.08 -15.94 -0.35
C PRO A 484 0.46 -15.27 -1.59
N LEU A 485 -0.81 -15.53 -1.88
CA LEU A 485 -1.57 -14.88 -2.96
C LEU A 485 -2.36 -13.66 -2.48
N LEU A 486 -2.41 -13.43 -1.16
CA LEU A 486 -3.25 -12.45 -0.46
C LEU A 486 -2.51 -11.22 0.02
#